data_AF-A0A8J7MXT2-F1
#
_entry.id   AF-A0A8J7MXT2-F1
#
_cell.length_a   1.000
_cell.length_b   1.000
_cell.length_c   1.000
_cell.angle_alpha   90.00
_cell.angle_beta   90.00
_cell.angle_gamma   90.00
#
_symmetry.space_group_name_H-M   'P 1'
#
loop_
_entity.id
_entity.type
_entity.pdbx_description
1 polymer ?
#
loop_
_entity_poly.entity_id
_entity_poly.type
_entity_poly.pdbx_seq_one_letter_code
_entity_poly.pdbx_strand_id
1 'polypeptide(L)'
;MPEYRVKQARVEVCNGFTSHYENLWIAQRRVTLFGISLWWWPVLNARWSRTKAEARLDAVRDADMRAEDAQPETFFLPGNR
;
A
#
# COMPACT_ATOMS: atom_id res chain seq x y z
N MET A 1 -15.16 -6.04 5.25
CA MET A 1 -14.45 -5.89 3.96
C MET A 1 -13.34 -4.86 4.15
N PRO A 2 -12.17 -5.02 3.50
CA PRO A 2 -11.11 -4.02 3.57
C PRO A 2 -11.58 -2.70 2.94
N GLU A 3 -11.39 -1.60 3.66
CA GLU A 3 -11.72 -0.25 3.20
C GLU A 3 -10.49 0.45 2.62
N TYR A 4 -10.67 1.17 1.51
CA TYR A 4 -9.62 1.90 0.82
C TYR A 4 -9.98 3.38 0.68
N ARG A 5 -8.96 4.24 0.70
CA ARG A 5 -9.09 5.65 0.33
C ARG A 5 -7.90 6.11 -0.47
N VAL A 6 -8.08 7.20 -1.20
CA VAL A 6 -7.00 7.90 -1.88
C VAL A 6 -6.82 9.26 -1.21
N LYS A 7 -5.61 9.52 -0.73
CA LYS A 7 -5.25 10.76 -0.03
C LYS A 7 -4.39 11.62 -0.94
N GLN A 8 -4.70 12.91 -1.03
CA GLN A 8 -3.78 13.91 -1.57
C GLN A 8 -2.87 14.42 -0.45
N ALA A 9 -1.59 14.63 -0.75
CA ALA A 9 -0.69 15.33 0.14
C ALA A 9 0.35 16.10 -0.67
N ARG A 10 0.90 17.14 -0.04
CA ARG A 10 2.10 17.80 -0.53
C ARG A 10 3.31 17.01 -0.04
N VAL A 11 4.13 16.53 -0.96
CA VAL A 11 5.29 15.68 -0.68
C VAL A 11 6.52 16.28 -1.31
N GLU A 12 7.64 16.18 -0.59
CA GLU A 12 8.94 16.56 -1.10
C GLU A 12 9.46 15.45 -2.04
N VAL A 13 9.77 15.83 -3.27
CA VAL A 13 10.34 14.95 -4.29
C VAL A 13 11.79 15.37 -4.48
N CYS A 14 12.70 14.44 -4.22
CA CYS A 14 14.15 14.65 -4.34
C CYS A 14 14.69 13.76 -5.46
N ASN A 15 15.49 14.32 -6.36
CA ASN A 15 16.20 13.56 -7.41
C ASN A 15 17.72 13.41 -7.12
N GLY A 16 18.14 13.70 -5.89
CA GLY A 16 19.55 13.69 -5.46
C GLY A 16 20.32 15.00 -5.69
N PHE A 17 19.79 15.92 -6.52
CA PHE A 17 20.41 17.22 -6.81
C PHE A 17 19.52 18.39 -6.41
N THR A 18 18.21 18.25 -6.56
CA THR A 18 17.22 19.25 -6.20
C THR A 18 16.04 18.59 -5.49
N SER A 19 15.45 19.33 -4.55
CA SER A 19 14.18 18.97 -3.92
C SER A 19 13.12 20.02 -4.20
N HIS A 20 11.90 19.57 -4.42
CA HIS A 20 10.74 20.43 -4.60
C HIS A 20 9.49 19.75 -4.07
N TYR A 21 8.50 20.54 -3.72
CA TYR A 21 7.25 20.03 -3.18
C TYR A 21 6.19 19.92 -4.27
N GLU A 22 5.71 18.72 -4.53
CA GLU A 22 4.60 18.45 -5.46
C GLU A 22 3.35 17.98 -4.70
N ASN A 23 2.16 18.26 -5.25
CA ASN A 23 0.91 17.68 -4.75
C ASN A 23 0.69 16.32 -5.41
N LEU A 24 0.83 15.25 -4.63
CA LEU A 24 0.70 13.88 -5.12
C LEU A 24 -0.41 13.12 -4.38
N TRP A 25 -0.80 11.99 -4.94
CA TRP A 25 -1.84 11.11 -4.42
C TRP A 25 -1.23 9.79 -3.97
N ILE A 26 -1.77 9.20 -2.91
CA ILE A 26 -1.39 7.86 -2.45
C ILE A 26 -2.63 7.07 -2.06
N ALA A 27 -2.64 5.78 -2.37
CA ALA A 27 -3.63 4.85 -1.87
C ALA A 27 -3.31 4.40 -0.44
N GLN A 28 -4.34 4.36 0.39
CA GLN A 28 -4.27 3.88 1.76
C GLN A 28 -5.38 2.89 2.02
N ARG A 29 -5.07 1.87 2.82
CA ARG A 29 -5.99 0.88 3.34
C ARG A 29 -6.29 1.15 4.81
N ARG A 30 -7.52 0.89 5.23
CA ARG A 30 -7.90 0.89 6.64
C ARG A 30 -7.32 -0.35 7.32
N VAL A 31 -6.49 -0.14 8.33
CA VAL A 31 -5.99 -1.23 9.17
C VAL A 31 -7.04 -1.52 10.23
N THR A 32 -7.51 -2.76 10.25
CA THR A 32 -8.41 -3.28 11.28
C THR A 32 -7.71 -4.35 12.09
N LEU A 33 -7.89 -4.32 13.41
CA LEU A 33 -7.39 -5.35 14.33
C LEU A 33 -8.56 -5.77 15.22
N PHE A 34 -8.87 -7.07 15.28
CA PHE A 34 -10.03 -7.59 16.03
C PHE A 34 -11.35 -6.87 15.70
N GLY A 35 -11.55 -6.45 14.45
CA GLY A 35 -12.73 -5.70 14.02
C GLY A 35 -12.72 -4.20 14.36
N ILE A 36 -11.72 -3.72 15.11
CA ILE A 36 -11.58 -2.30 15.44
C ILE A 36 -10.77 -1.60 14.34
N SER A 37 -11.33 -0.51 13.83
CA SER A 37 -10.72 0.38 12.85
C SER A 37 -9.66 1.27 13.52
N LEU A 38 -8.37 1.06 13.22
CA LEU A 38 -7.28 1.73 13.92
C LEU A 38 -6.81 2.99 13.17
N TRP A 39 -6.15 2.84 12.03
CA TRP A 39 -5.62 3.95 11.23
C TRP A 39 -5.60 3.62 9.74
N TRP A 40 -5.18 4.58 8.93
CA TRP A 40 -4.98 4.40 7.49
C TRP A 40 -3.51 4.20 7.19
N TRP A 41 -3.18 3.12 6.52
CA TRP A 41 -1.81 2.74 6.16
C TRP A 41 -1.65 2.70 4.64
N PRO A 42 -0.51 3.09 4.06
CA PRO A 42 -0.28 2.91 2.63
C PRO A 42 -0.51 1.47 2.18
N VAL A 43 -1.06 1.28 0.98
CA VAL A 43 -1.22 -0.06 0.38
C VAL A 43 0.15 -0.72 0.11
N LEU A 44 0.18 -2.02 -0.14
CA LEU A 44 1.42 -2.71 -0.54
C LEU A 44 1.96 -2.08 -1.82
N ASN A 45 3.26 -1.77 -1.82
CA ASN A 45 3.94 -1.09 -2.94
C ASN A 45 3.30 0.25 -3.34
N ALA A 46 2.59 0.94 -2.44
CA ALA A 46 1.99 2.24 -2.71
C ALA A 46 3.05 3.24 -3.20
N ARG A 47 2.74 3.93 -4.30
CA ARG A 47 3.57 5.03 -4.81
C ARG A 47 2.83 6.35 -4.68
N TRP A 48 3.59 7.42 -4.50
CA TRP A 48 3.06 8.77 -4.68
C TRP A 48 2.84 9.02 -6.17
N SER A 49 1.59 8.97 -6.61
CA SER A 49 1.19 9.14 -8.00
C SER A 49 0.83 10.58 -8.30
N ARG A 50 1.08 11.01 -9.53
CA ARG A 50 0.66 12.34 -9.99
C ARG A 50 -0.84 12.42 -10.20
N THR A 51 -1.49 11.29 -10.51
CA THR A 51 -2.93 11.25 -10.74
C THR A 51 -3.67 10.45 -9.66
N LYS A 52 -4.91 10.87 -9.40
CA LYS A 52 -5.83 10.12 -8.53
C LYS A 52 -6.19 8.75 -9.12
N ALA A 53 -6.18 8.61 -10.45
CA ALA A 53 -6.51 7.36 -11.13
C ALA A 53 -5.44 6.29 -10.90
N GLU A 54 -4.16 6.64 -11.03
CA GLU A 54 -3.05 5.73 -10.72
C GLU A 54 -3.08 5.27 -9.26
N ALA A 55 -3.30 6.19 -8.32
CA ALA A 55 -3.44 5.82 -6.91
C ALA A 55 -4.64 4.87 -6.68
N ARG A 56 -5.75 5.02 -7.43
CA ARG A 56 -6.86 4.06 -7.37
C ARG A 56 -6.46 2.68 -7.90
N LEU A 57 -5.68 2.60 -8.97
CA LEU A 57 -5.18 1.32 -9.50
C LEU A 57 -4.28 0.58 -8.50
N ASP A 58 -3.52 1.32 -7.68
CA ASP A 58 -2.73 0.72 -6.61
C ASP A 58 -3.62 0.11 -5.51
N ALA A 59 -4.73 0.75 -5.17
CA ALA A 59 -5.72 0.17 -4.25
C ALA A 59 -6.40 -1.09 -4.80
N VAL A 60 -6.69 -1.12 -6.11
CA VAL A 60 -7.26 -2.31 -6.79
C VAL A 60 -6.26 -3.46 -6.76
N ARG A 61 -5.00 -3.23 -7.17
CA ARG A 61 -3.95 -4.26 -7.13
C ARG A 61 -3.71 -4.81 -5.73
N ASP A 62 -3.75 -3.95 -4.72
CA ASP A 62 -3.61 -4.39 -3.32
C ASP A 62 -4.79 -5.25 -2.85
N ALA A 63 -6.01 -4.95 -3.31
CA ALA A 63 -7.17 -5.80 -3.07
C ALA A 63 -7.02 -7.15 -3.80
N ASP A 64 -6.58 -7.14 -5.05
CA ASP A 64 -6.39 -8.35 -5.86
C ASP A 64 -5.32 -9.29 -5.25
N MET A 65 -4.14 -8.75 -4.90
CA MET A 65 -3.06 -9.52 -4.27
C MET A 65 -3.45 -10.14 -2.92
N ARG A 66 -4.48 -9.60 -2.26
CA ARG A 66 -5.00 -10.13 -1.00
C ARG A 66 -6.23 -11.00 -1.16
N ALA A 67 -6.90 -10.92 -2.31
CA ALA A 67 -8.01 -11.78 -2.67
C ALA A 67 -7.52 -13.12 -3.21
N GLU A 68 -6.35 -13.15 -3.87
CA GLU A 68 -5.60 -14.39 -4.06
C GLU A 68 -5.20 -14.92 -2.68
N ASP A 69 -5.85 -16.00 -2.25
CA ASP A 69 -5.52 -16.75 -1.04
C ASP A 69 -4.04 -17.15 -1.08
N ALA A 70 -3.16 -16.27 -0.60
CA ALA A 70 -1.81 -16.63 -0.23
C ALA A 70 -1.92 -17.49 1.04
N GLN A 71 -2.41 -18.73 0.90
CA GLN A 71 -2.19 -19.73 1.93
C GLN A 71 -0.68 -19.79 2.13
N PRO A 72 -0.19 -19.48 3.34
CA PRO A 72 1.24 -19.51 3.58
C PRO A 72 1.73 -20.93 3.32
N GLU A 73 2.61 -21.10 2.33
CA GLU A 73 3.27 -22.38 2.12
C GLU A 73 4.16 -22.63 3.33
N THR A 74 3.84 -23.67 4.10
CA THR A 74 4.63 -24.08 5.25
C THR A 74 5.56 -25.19 4.79
N PHE A 75 6.87 -24.96 4.79
CA PHE A 75 7.87 -25.96 4.44
C PHE A 75 8.83 -26.18 5.61
N PHE A 76 9.29 -27.43 5.76
CA PHE A 76 10.28 -27.82 6.76
C PHE A 76 11.62 -28.05 6.06
N LEU A 77 12.66 -27.34 6.50
CA LEU A 77 14.02 -27.59 6.02
C LEU A 77 14.56 -28.88 6.68
N PRO A 78 15.19 -29.78 5.93
CA PRO A 78 15.85 -30.94 6.52
C PRO A 78 16.97 -30.46 7.44
N GLY A 79 16.88 -30.81 8.72
CA GLY A 79 17.95 -30.55 9.68
C GLY A 79 19.20 -31.32 9.27
N ASN A 80 20.33 -30.61 9.10
CA ASN A 80 21.64 -31.23 8.95
C ASN A 80 21.92 -32.08 10.20
N ARG A 81 21.91 -33.41 10.03
CA ARG A 81 22.46 -34.36 10.99
C ARG A 81 23.97 -34.42 10.85
#